data_AF-A0A017T178-F1
#
_entry.id   AF-A0A017T178-F1
#
_cell.length_a   1.000
_cell.length_b   1.000
_cell.length_c   1.000
_cell.angle_alpha   90.00
_cell.angle_beta   90.00
_cell.angle_gamma   90.00
#
_symmetry.space_group_name_H-M   'P 1'
#
loop_
_entity.id
_entity.type
_entity.pdbx_description
1 polymer ?
#
loop_
_entity_poly.entity_id
_entity_poly.type
_entity_poly.pdbx_seq_one_letter_code
_entity_poly.pdbx_strand_id
1 'polypeptide(L)'
;MSRALWEQLKTKQTAFLRARLVSAQAEREFRERLPEGWKALLATPFGQLTDPAALNRALDVALAGPAAARAVRPAASALLQSLLDTARADTSLAGDLLPRGAQPKLERLVSRPKIIPEKLLRQVLENDAMDEVMTDVLSAMLRDFSLRVNPLVAEWGLPSLLKKISLFGLGKGLETVRAEFERRLDPEIHSFLRASSRKALRETADALIHRADQPKHIALRRHLAAWTLKQRLSELLAPLDTEGAALLQEIALDTLEHGFSRQDLAERRREAVTAFYIEHRTRPVGEVLDRHNITLEPDFDALAGALWPLLRAACESAPVQAWLETMVAEFFDALPDDLS
;
A
#
# COMPACT_ATOMS: atom_id res chain seq x y z
N MET A 1 52.84 20.20 -37.21
CA MET A 1 53.45 20.41 -35.86
C MET A 1 54.34 19.21 -35.54
N SER A 2 55.13 19.15 -34.46
CA SER A 2 55.85 17.90 -34.14
C SER A 2 54.89 16.91 -33.48
N ARG A 3 54.96 15.62 -33.83
CA ARG A 3 54.13 14.55 -33.24
C ARG A 3 54.20 14.54 -31.70
N ALA A 4 55.35 14.90 -31.14
CA ALA A 4 55.55 15.04 -29.70
C ALA A 4 54.74 16.20 -29.07
N LEU A 5 54.52 17.30 -29.80
CA LEU A 5 53.71 18.43 -29.35
C LEU A 5 52.22 18.07 -29.32
N TRP A 6 51.73 17.28 -30.28
CA TRP A 6 50.35 16.79 -30.29
C TRP A 6 50.05 15.84 -29.13
N GLU A 7 50.95 14.89 -28.87
CA GLU A 7 50.81 13.99 -27.71
C GLU A 7 50.83 14.77 -26.38
N GLN A 8 51.64 15.83 -26.30
CA GLN A 8 51.62 16.73 -25.13
C GLN A 8 50.30 17.50 -25.00
N LEU A 9 49.73 18.01 -26.09
CA LEU A 9 48.46 18.72 -26.08
C LEU A 9 47.30 17.79 -25.71
N LYS A 10 47.26 16.59 -26.29
CA LYS A 10 46.31 15.52 -25.97
C LYS A 10 46.35 15.19 -24.48
N THR A 11 47.55 14.96 -23.94
CA THR A 11 47.75 14.68 -22.51
C THR A 11 47.26 15.84 -21.62
N LYS A 12 47.58 17.09 -21.99
CA LYS A 12 47.13 18.29 -21.26
C LYS A 12 45.62 18.47 -21.31
N GLN A 13 44.98 18.22 -22.45
CA GLN A 13 43.54 18.37 -22.62
C GLN A 13 42.77 17.30 -21.84
N THR A 14 43.22 16.04 -21.87
CA THR A 14 42.66 14.99 -21.02
C THR A 14 42.80 15.34 -19.54
N ALA A 15 44.00 15.75 -19.10
CA ALA A 15 44.22 16.14 -17.71
C ALA A 15 43.35 17.33 -17.27
N PHE A 16 43.14 18.31 -18.16
CA PHE A 16 42.24 19.43 -17.91
C PHE A 16 40.79 18.98 -17.78
N LEU A 17 40.27 18.16 -18.70
CA LEU A 17 38.89 17.65 -18.66
C LEU A 17 38.64 16.83 -17.39
N ARG A 18 39.61 15.99 -17.01
CA ARG A 18 39.60 15.22 -15.76
C ARG A 18 39.41 16.11 -14.54
N ALA A 19 40.27 17.11 -14.40
CA ALA A 19 40.22 18.03 -13.27
C ALA A 19 38.95 18.88 -13.30
N ARG A 20 38.51 19.29 -14.50
CA ARG A 20 37.36 20.17 -14.67
C ARG A 20 36.05 19.50 -14.31
N LEU A 21 35.83 18.26 -14.74
CA LEU A 21 34.56 17.52 -14.54
C LEU A 21 34.21 17.26 -13.07
N VAL A 22 35.21 17.24 -12.19
CA VAL A 22 35.03 16.99 -10.75
C VAL A 22 35.38 18.19 -9.87
N SER A 23 35.66 19.34 -10.49
CA SER A 23 36.03 20.56 -9.78
C SER A 23 34.86 21.14 -8.97
N ALA A 24 35.19 21.92 -7.94
CA ALA A 24 34.19 22.72 -7.22
C ALA A 24 33.43 23.70 -8.13
N GLN A 25 34.03 24.10 -9.26
CA GLN A 25 33.34 24.91 -10.26
C GLN A 25 32.30 24.10 -11.03
N ALA A 26 32.60 22.85 -11.41
CA ALA A 26 31.61 21.98 -12.04
C ALA A 26 30.44 21.65 -11.09
N GLU A 27 30.71 21.52 -9.79
CA GLU A 27 29.66 21.35 -8.78
C GLU A 27 28.68 22.53 -8.76
N ARG A 28 29.24 23.76 -8.73
CA ARG A 28 28.44 25.00 -8.73
C ARG A 28 27.63 25.11 -10.01
N GLU A 29 28.24 24.90 -11.16
CA GLU A 29 27.55 24.94 -12.45
C GLU A 29 26.48 23.86 -12.58
N PHE A 30 26.72 22.66 -12.06
CA PHE A 30 25.72 21.59 -12.00
C PHE A 30 24.52 22.02 -11.17
N ARG A 31 24.75 22.58 -9.98
CA ARG A 31 23.69 23.10 -9.10
C ARG A 31 22.92 24.25 -9.73
N GLU A 32 23.62 25.21 -10.34
CA GLU A 32 23.04 26.39 -10.98
C GLU A 32 22.22 26.03 -12.23
N ARG A 33 22.63 25.03 -13.00
CA ARG A 33 21.94 24.62 -14.23
C ARG A 33 20.87 23.56 -14.03
N LEU A 34 20.82 22.89 -12.88
CA LEU A 34 19.80 21.88 -12.57
C LEU A 34 18.36 22.42 -12.76
N PRO A 35 18.02 23.63 -12.25
CA PRO A 35 16.68 24.19 -12.44
C PRO A 35 16.37 24.53 -13.90
N GLU A 36 17.37 24.98 -14.67
CA GLU A 36 17.20 25.28 -16.09
C GLU A 36 17.00 24.01 -16.91
N GLY A 37 17.78 22.96 -16.64
CA GLY A 37 17.61 21.64 -17.23
C GLY A 37 16.23 21.04 -16.90
N TRP A 38 15.76 21.20 -15.67
CA TRP A 38 14.42 20.79 -15.26
C TRP A 38 13.32 21.52 -16.04
N LYS A 39 13.42 22.86 -16.16
CA LYS A 39 12.47 23.65 -16.96
C LYS A 39 12.48 23.25 -18.43
N ALA A 40 13.65 23.01 -19.01
CA ALA A 40 13.79 22.55 -20.38
C ALA A 40 13.13 21.18 -20.58
N LEU A 41 13.33 20.25 -19.64
CA LEU A 41 12.71 18.93 -19.67
C LEU A 41 11.18 19.02 -19.59
N LEU A 42 10.64 19.86 -18.70
CA LEU A 42 9.19 20.09 -18.60
C LEU A 42 8.59 20.73 -19.86
N ALA A 43 9.34 21.60 -20.54
CA ALA A 43 8.93 22.22 -21.79
C ALA A 43 9.02 21.27 -23.00
N THR A 44 9.77 20.17 -22.88
CA THR A 44 9.99 19.25 -23.98
C THR A 44 8.73 18.39 -24.21
N PRO A 45 8.27 18.24 -25.47
CA PRO A 45 7.16 17.34 -25.76
C PRO A 45 7.45 15.91 -25.32
N PHE A 46 6.47 15.26 -24.70
CA PHE A 46 6.64 13.92 -24.12
C PHE A 46 7.17 12.89 -25.13
N GLY A 47 6.73 12.98 -26.39
CA GLY A 47 7.17 12.08 -27.47
C GLY A 47 8.59 12.34 -28.00
N GLN A 48 9.27 13.40 -27.57
CA GLN A 48 10.69 13.63 -27.87
C GLN A 48 11.61 13.04 -26.79
N LEU A 49 11.09 12.81 -25.58
CA LEU A 49 11.89 12.30 -24.46
C LEU A 49 11.94 10.77 -24.43
N THR A 50 10.91 10.11 -24.97
CA THR A 50 10.77 8.65 -24.88
C THR A 50 9.82 8.13 -25.95
N ASP A 51 9.79 6.82 -26.11
CA ASP A 51 8.84 6.10 -26.96
C ASP A 51 8.08 5.05 -26.14
N PRO A 52 6.90 4.56 -26.60
CA PRO A 52 6.09 3.61 -25.85
C PRO A 52 6.84 2.32 -25.50
N ALA A 53 7.72 1.85 -26.39
CA ALA A 53 8.45 0.62 -26.16
C ALA A 53 9.55 0.85 -25.12
N ALA A 54 10.25 1.99 -25.15
CA ALA A 54 11.20 2.36 -24.11
C ALA A 54 10.51 2.55 -22.74
N LEU A 55 9.36 3.23 -22.69
CA LEU A 55 8.62 3.42 -21.44
C LEU A 55 8.13 2.10 -20.86
N ASN A 56 7.57 1.23 -21.70
CA ASN A 56 7.12 -0.10 -21.28
C ASN A 56 8.31 -0.97 -20.83
N ARG A 57 9.44 -0.95 -21.53
CA ARG A 57 10.66 -1.66 -21.07
C ARG A 57 11.18 -1.12 -19.74
N ALA A 58 11.20 0.20 -19.57
CA ALA A 58 11.62 0.82 -18.31
C ALA A 58 10.70 0.41 -17.16
N LEU A 59 9.38 0.42 -17.38
CA LEU A 59 8.41 -0.06 -16.40
C LEU A 59 8.54 -1.56 -16.14
N ASP A 60 8.74 -2.38 -17.17
CA ASP A 60 8.95 -3.82 -17.02
C ASP A 60 10.22 -4.12 -16.22
N VAL A 61 11.30 -3.39 -16.44
CA VAL A 61 12.55 -3.53 -15.68
C VAL A 61 12.41 -3.00 -14.25
N ALA A 62 11.75 -1.87 -14.06
CA ALA A 62 11.53 -1.29 -12.73
C ALA A 62 10.59 -2.15 -11.86
N LEU A 63 9.59 -2.78 -12.46
CA LEU A 63 8.55 -3.52 -11.76
C LEU A 63 8.82 -5.04 -11.70
N ALA A 64 9.45 -5.62 -12.72
CA ALA A 64 9.63 -7.07 -12.85
C ALA A 64 11.10 -7.49 -13.08
N GLY A 65 12.06 -6.55 -13.07
CA GLY A 65 13.46 -6.85 -13.30
C GLY A 65 14.07 -7.69 -12.17
N PRO A 66 14.90 -8.72 -12.48
CA PRO A 66 15.63 -9.49 -11.47
C PRO A 66 16.53 -8.61 -10.59
N ALA A 67 17.00 -7.48 -11.13
CA ALA A 67 17.79 -6.49 -10.41
C ALA A 67 16.95 -5.67 -9.43
N ALA A 68 15.71 -5.31 -9.78
CA ALA A 68 14.78 -4.65 -8.86
C ALA A 68 14.43 -5.59 -7.71
N ALA A 69 14.04 -6.83 -7.97
CA ALA A 69 13.76 -7.80 -6.91
C ALA A 69 14.97 -8.04 -5.98
N ARG A 70 16.20 -8.16 -6.53
CA ARG A 70 17.42 -8.41 -5.73
C ARG A 70 17.93 -7.20 -4.96
N ALA A 71 17.78 -5.98 -5.48
CA ALA A 71 18.26 -4.76 -4.81
C ALA A 71 17.18 -4.12 -3.93
N VAL A 72 15.92 -4.14 -4.36
CA VAL A 72 14.80 -3.55 -3.65
C VAL A 72 14.38 -4.42 -2.48
N ARG A 73 14.39 -5.76 -2.57
CA ARG A 73 13.94 -6.62 -1.46
C ARG A 73 14.76 -6.41 -0.18
N PRO A 74 16.11 -6.46 -0.18
CA PRO A 74 16.89 -6.23 1.04
C PRO A 74 16.80 -4.77 1.53
N ALA A 75 16.79 -3.80 0.62
CA ALA A 75 16.69 -2.39 0.96
C ALA A 75 15.31 -2.04 1.53
N ALA A 76 14.23 -2.57 0.93
CA ALA A 76 12.86 -2.42 1.42
C ALA A 76 12.66 -3.13 2.75
N SER A 77 13.25 -4.31 2.97
CA SER A 77 13.27 -4.94 4.30
C SER A 77 13.93 -4.08 5.35
N ALA A 78 15.14 -3.58 5.06
CA ALA A 78 15.89 -2.76 6.00
C ALA A 78 15.15 -1.43 6.31
N LEU A 79 14.61 -0.78 5.28
CA LEU A 79 13.83 0.45 5.42
C LEU A 79 12.52 0.20 6.16
N LEU A 80 11.76 -0.84 5.81
CA LEU A 80 10.47 -1.12 6.43
C LEU A 80 10.63 -1.50 7.90
N GLN A 81 11.64 -2.29 8.25
CA GLN A 81 11.93 -2.60 9.65
C GLN A 81 12.24 -1.32 10.44
N SER A 82 13.11 -0.46 9.90
CA SER A 82 13.43 0.83 10.52
C SER A 82 12.21 1.76 10.63
N LEU A 83 11.36 1.79 9.60
CA LEU A 83 10.11 2.57 9.60
C LEU A 83 9.09 2.02 10.59
N LEU A 84 8.96 0.70 10.72
CA LEU A 84 8.08 0.06 11.70
C LEU A 84 8.56 0.29 13.13
N ASP A 85 9.86 0.20 13.38
CA ASP A 85 10.42 0.50 14.69
C ASP A 85 10.25 1.98 15.05
N THR A 86 10.39 2.87 14.07
CA THR A 86 10.09 4.30 14.23
C THR A 86 8.61 4.53 14.47
N ALA A 87 7.72 3.88 13.72
CA ALA A 87 6.27 4.02 13.83
C ALA A 87 5.69 3.40 15.12
N ARG A 88 6.33 2.35 15.67
CA ARG A 88 6.02 1.78 16.99
C ARG A 88 6.46 2.71 18.12
N ALA A 89 7.55 3.43 17.95
CA ALA A 89 7.98 4.47 18.88
C ALA A 89 7.19 5.78 18.73
N ASP A 90 6.49 5.95 17.61
CA ASP A 90 5.70 7.14 17.33
C ASP A 90 4.40 7.16 18.15
N THR A 91 4.20 8.28 18.85
CA THR A 91 3.00 8.54 19.68
C THR A 91 1.99 9.43 18.97
N SER A 92 2.30 9.85 17.73
CA SER A 92 1.42 10.65 16.89
C SER A 92 0.14 9.89 16.57
N LEU A 93 -0.92 10.67 16.36
CA LEU A 93 -2.20 10.12 15.93
C LEU A 93 -2.12 9.78 14.45
N ALA A 94 -2.84 8.76 14.00
CA ALA A 94 -2.91 8.42 12.57
C ALA A 94 -3.40 9.61 11.72
N GLY A 95 -4.20 10.51 12.30
CA GLY A 95 -4.65 11.75 11.68
C GLY A 95 -3.54 12.79 11.45
N ASP A 96 -2.43 12.74 12.19
CA ASP A 96 -1.31 13.68 12.06
C ASP A 96 -0.45 13.39 10.83
N LEU A 97 -0.51 12.14 10.32
CA LEU A 97 0.13 11.73 9.07
C LEU A 97 -0.64 12.19 7.82
N LEU A 98 -1.87 12.65 7.99
CA LEU A 98 -2.68 13.11 6.86
C LEU A 98 -2.32 14.56 6.50
N PRO A 99 -2.14 14.89 5.21
CA PRO A 99 -2.01 16.27 4.76
C PRO A 99 -3.20 17.12 5.25
N ARG A 100 -2.97 18.41 5.55
CA ARG A 100 -3.95 19.33 6.17
C ARG A 100 -5.28 19.52 5.41
N GLY A 101 -5.43 18.95 4.20
CA GLY A 101 -6.68 18.92 3.42
C GLY A 101 -7.25 17.52 3.14
N ALA A 102 -6.69 16.46 3.72
CA ALA A 102 -7.11 15.08 3.44
C ALA A 102 -8.31 14.64 4.27
N GLN A 103 -8.47 15.13 5.51
CA GLN A 103 -9.61 14.79 6.37
C GLN A 103 -10.97 15.11 5.72
N PRO A 104 -11.22 16.31 5.15
CA PRO A 104 -12.48 16.61 4.47
C PRO A 104 -12.71 15.71 3.23
N LYS A 105 -11.65 15.30 2.54
CA LYS A 105 -11.73 14.39 1.38
C LYS A 105 -12.09 12.97 1.82
N LEU A 106 -11.49 12.49 2.91
CA LEU A 106 -11.79 11.19 3.50
C LEU A 106 -13.23 11.16 4.03
N GLU A 107 -13.67 12.23 4.68
CA GLU A 107 -15.05 12.38 5.13
C GLU A 107 -16.05 12.34 3.97
N ARG A 108 -15.74 13.03 2.86
CA ARG A 108 -16.54 12.97 1.63
C ARG A 108 -16.53 11.57 1.04
N LEU A 109 -15.38 10.88 1.06
CA LEU A 109 -15.23 9.51 0.56
C LEU A 109 -16.12 8.56 1.35
N VAL A 110 -16.00 8.50 2.68
CA VAL A 110 -16.75 7.58 3.55
C VAL A 110 -18.26 7.84 3.58
N SER A 111 -18.67 9.06 3.19
CA SER A 111 -20.07 9.45 3.05
C SER A 111 -20.67 9.08 1.69
N ARG A 112 -19.88 8.59 0.73
CA ARG A 112 -20.42 8.18 -0.58
C ARG A 112 -21.36 6.99 -0.44
N PRO A 113 -22.39 6.93 -1.29
CA PRO A 113 -23.20 5.73 -1.39
C PRO A 113 -22.39 4.60 -2.04
N LYS A 114 -22.71 3.36 -1.66
CA LYS A 114 -22.16 2.12 -2.28
C LYS A 114 -20.63 1.99 -2.27
N ILE A 115 -19.95 2.45 -1.22
CA ILE A 115 -18.48 2.29 -1.08
C ILE A 115 -18.07 0.83 -0.95
N ILE A 116 -18.87 0.05 -0.21
CA ILE A 116 -18.59 -1.37 0.03
C ILE A 116 -19.38 -2.16 -1.02
N PRO A 117 -18.71 -2.94 -1.89
CA PRO A 117 -19.40 -3.78 -2.85
C PRO A 117 -20.31 -4.79 -2.14
N GLU A 118 -21.58 -4.83 -2.52
CA GLU A 118 -22.60 -5.70 -1.90
C GLU A 118 -22.17 -7.17 -1.88
N LYS A 119 -21.55 -7.62 -2.99
CA LYS A 119 -21.03 -8.98 -3.14
C LYS A 119 -19.98 -9.31 -2.09
N LEU A 120 -19.07 -8.38 -1.80
CA LEU A 120 -18.00 -8.59 -0.82
C LEU A 120 -18.57 -8.66 0.59
N LEU A 121 -19.53 -7.80 0.92
CA LEU A 121 -20.18 -7.83 2.23
C LEU A 121 -20.93 -9.15 2.49
N ARG A 122 -21.67 -9.64 1.49
CA ARG A 122 -22.32 -10.96 1.57
C ARG A 122 -21.31 -12.08 1.74
N GLN A 123 -20.22 -12.09 0.97
CA GLN A 123 -19.20 -13.13 1.07
C GLN A 123 -18.48 -13.15 2.43
N VAL A 124 -18.28 -12.00 3.07
CA VAL A 124 -17.67 -11.92 4.40
C VAL A 124 -18.66 -12.35 5.49
N LEU A 125 -19.91 -11.88 5.44
CA LEU A 125 -20.91 -12.17 6.47
C LEU A 125 -21.50 -13.57 6.37
N GLU A 126 -21.56 -14.14 5.17
CA GLU A 126 -22.07 -15.50 4.93
C GLU A 126 -20.95 -16.56 4.95
N ASN A 127 -19.72 -16.18 5.35
CA ASN A 127 -18.62 -17.11 5.55
C ASN A 127 -18.89 -18.02 6.76
N ASP A 128 -18.52 -19.31 6.66
CA ASP A 128 -18.69 -20.30 7.72
C ASP A 128 -18.05 -19.88 9.06
N ALA A 129 -16.92 -19.16 9.03
CA ALA A 129 -16.28 -18.64 10.24
C ALA A 129 -17.14 -17.58 10.96
N MET A 130 -17.83 -16.72 10.20
CA MET A 130 -18.75 -15.74 10.76
C MET A 130 -20.01 -16.41 11.31
N ASP A 131 -20.48 -17.48 10.65
CA ASP A 131 -21.58 -18.31 11.14
C ASP A 131 -21.24 -18.98 12.48
N GLU A 132 -20.02 -19.49 12.63
CA GLU A 132 -19.53 -20.09 13.87
C GLU A 132 -19.47 -19.06 15.01
N VAL A 133 -18.85 -17.90 14.77
CA VAL A 133 -18.79 -16.80 15.76
C VAL A 133 -20.18 -16.34 16.17
N MET A 134 -21.11 -16.17 15.24
CA MET A 134 -22.48 -15.78 15.55
C MET A 134 -23.25 -16.87 16.27
N THR A 135 -23.00 -18.14 15.95
CA THR A 135 -23.57 -19.28 16.69
C THR A 135 -23.08 -19.28 18.13
N ASP A 136 -21.80 -18.99 18.38
CA ASP A 136 -21.24 -18.90 19.73
C ASP A 136 -21.82 -17.71 20.51
N VAL A 137 -21.93 -16.54 19.88
CA VAL A 137 -22.54 -15.35 20.48
C VAL A 137 -24.00 -15.58 20.82
N LEU A 138 -24.78 -16.19 19.91
CA LEU A 138 -26.17 -16.54 20.18
C LEU A 138 -26.30 -17.64 21.24
N SER A 139 -25.40 -18.62 21.25
CA SER A 139 -25.34 -19.66 22.30
C SER A 139 -25.07 -19.04 23.66
N ALA A 140 -24.10 -18.12 23.75
CA ALA A 140 -23.78 -17.40 24.97
C ALA A 140 -24.95 -16.53 25.43
N MET A 141 -25.59 -15.78 24.52
CA MET A 141 -26.77 -14.97 24.85
C MET A 141 -27.97 -15.82 25.28
N LEU A 142 -28.22 -16.96 24.64
CA LEU A 142 -29.28 -17.88 25.06
C LEU A 142 -28.95 -18.53 26.41
N ARG A 143 -27.69 -18.85 26.68
CA ARG A 143 -27.26 -19.35 27.98
C ARG A 143 -27.43 -18.29 29.06
N ASP A 144 -27.01 -17.06 28.81
CA ASP A 144 -27.18 -15.93 29.73
C ASP A 144 -28.65 -15.57 29.95
N PHE A 145 -29.45 -15.57 28.89
CA PHE A 145 -30.90 -15.39 29.00
C PHE A 145 -31.53 -16.54 29.79
N SER A 146 -31.19 -17.79 29.48
CA SER A 146 -31.64 -18.98 30.22
C SER A 146 -31.24 -18.90 31.69
N LEU A 147 -30.02 -18.50 32.02
CA LEU A 147 -29.56 -18.31 33.40
C LEU A 147 -30.33 -17.18 34.11
N ARG A 148 -30.63 -16.08 33.40
CA ARG A 148 -31.37 -14.92 33.94
C ARG A 148 -32.89 -15.15 34.03
N VAL A 149 -33.44 -16.06 33.22
CA VAL A 149 -34.88 -16.32 33.07
C VAL A 149 -35.25 -17.73 33.54
N ASN A 150 -34.29 -18.53 34.03
CA ASN A 150 -34.52 -19.87 34.56
C ASN A 150 -35.60 -19.80 35.64
N PRO A 151 -36.78 -20.42 35.46
CA PRO A 151 -37.83 -20.39 36.46
C PRO A 151 -37.37 -20.92 37.82
N LEU A 152 -36.34 -21.78 37.84
CA LEU A 152 -35.75 -22.38 39.03
C LEU A 152 -34.71 -21.50 39.76
N VAL A 153 -34.27 -20.37 39.18
CA VAL A 153 -33.23 -19.49 39.76
C VAL A 153 -33.57 -17.99 39.69
N ALA A 154 -34.48 -17.56 38.81
CA ALA A 154 -34.90 -16.17 38.69
C ALA A 154 -36.03 -15.80 39.68
N GLU A 155 -35.95 -14.63 40.31
CA GLU A 155 -36.84 -14.15 41.39
C GLU A 155 -38.35 -14.07 41.04
N TRP A 156 -38.74 -14.25 39.77
CA TRP A 156 -40.12 -14.04 39.29
C TRP A 156 -40.80 -15.34 38.81
N GLY A 157 -40.20 -16.52 39.01
CA GLY A 157 -40.51 -17.71 38.21
C GLY A 157 -41.25 -18.90 38.83
N LEU A 158 -41.46 -19.00 40.15
CA LEU A 158 -41.99 -20.23 40.78
C LEU A 158 -43.00 -20.10 41.95
N PRO A 159 -43.95 -19.15 41.93
CA PRO A 159 -45.20 -19.36 42.70
C PRO A 159 -46.41 -19.85 41.88
N SER A 160 -46.36 -19.80 40.54
CA SER A 160 -47.53 -20.06 39.68
C SER A 160 -47.59 -21.48 39.07
N LEU A 161 -46.45 -22.12 38.82
CA LEU A 161 -46.40 -23.49 38.26
C LEU A 161 -46.45 -24.59 39.34
N LEU A 162 -45.97 -24.29 40.56
CA LEU A 162 -46.00 -25.23 41.69
C LEU A 162 -47.40 -25.48 42.26
N LYS A 163 -48.39 -24.62 41.96
CA LYS A 163 -49.78 -24.81 42.42
C LYS A 163 -50.58 -25.83 41.60
N LYS A 164 -50.09 -26.30 40.45
CA LYS A 164 -50.81 -27.28 39.60
C LYS A 164 -50.21 -28.69 39.58
N ILE A 165 -49.05 -28.90 40.20
CA ILE A 165 -48.32 -30.19 40.14
C ILE A 165 -48.23 -30.88 41.53
N SER A 166 -48.88 -30.34 42.56
CA SER A 166 -48.82 -30.91 43.92
C SER A 166 -49.70 -32.15 44.16
N LEU A 167 -50.10 -32.90 43.13
CA LEU A 167 -51.03 -34.04 43.30
C LEU A 167 -50.58 -35.41 42.75
N PHE A 168 -49.38 -35.57 42.18
CA PHE A 168 -48.91 -36.91 41.80
C PHE A 168 -47.42 -37.09 42.10
N GLY A 169 -47.11 -38.09 42.93
CA GLY A 169 -45.74 -38.46 43.31
C GLY A 169 -44.93 -38.93 42.11
N LEU A 170 -44.02 -38.08 41.62
CA LEU A 170 -43.11 -38.37 40.50
C LEU A 170 -41.70 -37.77 40.73
N GLY A 171 -41.17 -37.87 41.95
CA GLY A 171 -39.86 -37.29 42.28
C GLY A 171 -38.66 -37.88 41.54
N LYS A 172 -38.72 -39.15 41.10
CA LYS A 172 -37.60 -39.82 40.41
C LYS A 172 -37.73 -39.87 38.88
N GLY A 173 -38.95 -39.88 38.34
CA GLY A 173 -39.17 -39.85 36.88
C GLY A 173 -38.93 -38.48 36.26
N LEU A 174 -39.19 -37.40 37.01
CA LEU A 174 -38.98 -36.03 36.55
C LEU A 174 -37.50 -35.69 36.34
N GLU A 175 -36.59 -36.18 37.19
CA GLU A 175 -35.16 -35.94 37.00
C GLU A 175 -34.58 -36.72 35.81
N THR A 176 -35.03 -37.96 35.57
CA THR A 176 -34.62 -38.74 34.39
C THR A 176 -35.17 -38.15 33.10
N VAL A 177 -36.44 -37.71 33.09
CA VAL A 177 -37.05 -37.01 31.96
C VAL A 177 -36.36 -35.66 31.74
N ARG A 178 -36.01 -34.93 32.81
CA ARG A 178 -35.26 -33.68 32.71
C ARG A 178 -33.85 -33.89 32.14
N ALA A 179 -33.10 -34.87 32.63
CA ALA A 179 -31.76 -35.16 32.14
C ALA A 179 -31.79 -35.64 30.67
N GLU A 180 -32.80 -36.42 30.28
CA GLU A 180 -32.95 -36.86 28.89
C GLU A 180 -33.44 -35.72 27.97
N PHE A 181 -34.24 -34.79 28.50
CA PHE A 181 -34.66 -33.58 27.80
C PHE A 181 -33.49 -32.61 27.62
N GLU A 182 -32.67 -32.37 28.64
CA GLU A 182 -31.42 -31.58 28.55
C GLU A 182 -30.45 -32.20 27.53
N ARG A 183 -30.26 -33.52 27.55
CA ARG A 183 -29.38 -34.24 26.59
C ARG A 183 -29.85 -34.15 25.13
N ARG A 184 -31.17 -34.04 24.89
CA ARG A 184 -31.74 -33.88 23.54
C ARG A 184 -31.90 -32.41 23.12
N LEU A 185 -32.06 -31.51 24.07
CA LEU A 185 -32.17 -30.07 23.83
C LEU A 185 -30.86 -29.49 23.32
N ASP A 186 -29.72 -29.85 23.89
CA ASP A 186 -28.42 -29.29 23.49
C ASP A 186 -28.15 -29.39 21.97
N PRO A 187 -28.24 -30.58 21.33
CA PRO A 187 -28.02 -30.69 19.88
C PRO A 187 -29.11 -29.97 19.06
N GLU A 188 -30.36 -29.91 19.53
CA GLU A 188 -31.43 -29.18 18.85
C GLU A 188 -31.27 -27.66 18.97
N ILE A 189 -30.81 -27.16 20.12
CA ILE A 189 -30.46 -25.75 20.34
C ILE A 189 -29.30 -25.37 19.43
N HIS A 190 -28.24 -26.17 19.35
CA HIS A 190 -27.12 -25.89 18.44
C HIS A 190 -27.54 -25.87 16.96
N SER A 191 -28.39 -26.82 16.54
CA SER A 191 -28.92 -26.85 15.17
C SER A 191 -29.81 -25.64 14.86
N PHE A 192 -30.71 -25.28 15.78
CA PHE A 192 -31.58 -24.12 15.67
C PHE A 192 -30.78 -22.80 15.68
N LEU A 193 -29.78 -22.70 16.55
CA LEU A 193 -28.89 -21.54 16.64
C LEU A 193 -28.07 -21.35 15.38
N ARG A 194 -27.54 -22.43 14.81
CA ARG A 194 -26.81 -22.37 13.53
C ARG A 194 -27.72 -21.93 12.39
N ALA A 195 -28.93 -22.47 12.30
CA ALA A 195 -29.90 -22.03 11.29
C ALA A 195 -30.32 -20.56 11.48
N SER A 196 -30.51 -20.13 12.73
CA SER A 196 -30.88 -18.76 13.10
C SER A 196 -29.73 -17.77 12.91
N SER A 197 -28.49 -18.18 13.20
CA SER A 197 -27.24 -17.44 12.96
C SER A 197 -27.10 -17.10 11.48
N ARG A 198 -27.17 -18.11 10.61
CA ARG A 198 -27.13 -17.92 9.15
C ARG A 198 -28.20 -16.97 8.66
N LYS A 199 -29.42 -17.09 9.19
CA LYS A 199 -30.54 -16.21 8.83
C LYS A 199 -30.27 -14.78 9.30
N ALA A 200 -29.84 -14.59 10.55
CA ALA A 200 -29.52 -13.29 11.12
C ALA A 200 -28.36 -12.61 10.38
N LEU A 201 -27.33 -13.37 9.98
CA LEU A 201 -26.21 -12.86 9.19
C LEU A 201 -26.66 -12.38 7.80
N ARG A 202 -27.51 -13.13 7.11
CA ARG A 202 -28.10 -12.70 5.84
C ARG A 202 -28.97 -11.46 6.00
N GLU A 203 -29.85 -11.43 7.00
CA GLU A 203 -30.69 -10.26 7.29
C GLU A 203 -29.85 -9.04 7.68
N THR A 204 -28.74 -9.25 8.38
CA THR A 204 -27.77 -8.19 8.70
C THR A 204 -27.03 -7.71 7.46
N ALA A 205 -26.61 -8.60 6.56
CA ALA A 205 -26.02 -8.23 5.28
C ALA A 205 -27.01 -7.42 4.43
N ASP A 206 -28.26 -7.88 4.31
CA ASP A 206 -29.34 -7.19 3.61
C ASP A 206 -29.64 -5.82 4.23
N ALA A 207 -29.71 -5.75 5.56
CA ALA A 207 -29.88 -4.49 6.27
C ALA A 207 -28.70 -3.54 6.04
N LEU A 208 -27.46 -4.02 6.11
CA LEU A 208 -26.27 -3.20 5.87
C LEU A 208 -26.18 -2.72 4.41
N ILE A 209 -26.63 -3.51 3.44
CA ILE A 209 -26.69 -3.12 2.01
C ILE A 209 -27.80 -2.10 1.78
N HIS A 210 -29.03 -2.44 2.13
CA HIS A 210 -30.20 -1.59 1.85
C HIS A 210 -30.26 -0.33 2.70
N ARG A 211 -29.60 -0.35 3.87
CA ARG A 211 -29.55 0.79 4.79
C ARG A 211 -28.19 1.49 4.79
N ALA A 212 -27.23 1.07 3.97
CA ALA A 212 -25.87 1.64 3.88
C ALA A 212 -25.89 3.17 3.78
N ASP A 213 -26.83 3.69 2.99
CA ASP A 213 -26.94 5.11 2.64
C ASP A 213 -27.88 5.88 3.58
N GLN A 214 -28.44 5.22 4.61
CA GLN A 214 -29.22 5.91 5.62
C GLN A 214 -28.32 6.77 6.52
N PRO A 215 -28.82 7.90 7.06
CA PRO A 215 -28.04 8.83 7.86
C PRO A 215 -27.27 8.18 9.03
N LYS A 216 -27.86 7.17 9.69
CA LYS A 216 -27.24 6.45 10.81
C LYS A 216 -26.02 5.64 10.39
N HIS A 217 -26.07 4.97 9.24
CA HIS A 217 -24.94 4.16 8.73
C HIS A 217 -23.83 5.05 8.15
N ILE A 218 -24.19 6.17 7.53
CA ILE A 218 -23.21 7.22 7.14
C ILE A 218 -22.52 7.80 8.39
N ALA A 219 -23.29 8.10 9.44
CA ALA A 219 -22.75 8.59 10.70
C ALA A 219 -21.80 7.56 11.36
N LEU A 220 -22.15 6.27 11.34
CA LEU A 220 -21.27 5.21 11.84
C LEU A 220 -19.97 5.13 11.04
N ARG A 221 -20.02 5.17 9.70
CA ARG A 221 -18.82 5.18 8.85
C ARG A 221 -17.92 6.39 9.11
N ARG A 222 -18.52 7.57 9.23
CA ARG A 222 -17.81 8.81 9.61
C ARG A 222 -17.18 8.71 10.99
N HIS A 223 -17.91 8.13 11.95
CA HIS A 223 -17.42 7.94 13.30
C HIS A 223 -16.23 6.97 13.33
N LEU A 224 -16.33 5.82 12.67
CA LEU A 224 -15.24 4.85 12.55
C LEU A 224 -14.01 5.48 11.91
N ALA A 225 -14.19 6.18 10.78
CA ALA A 225 -13.11 6.89 10.10
C ALA A 225 -12.42 7.91 11.02
N ALA A 226 -13.20 8.76 11.70
CA ALA A 226 -12.68 9.75 12.63
C ALA A 226 -12.04 9.11 13.87
N TRP A 227 -12.57 7.98 14.34
CA TRP A 227 -12.03 7.21 15.45
C TRP A 227 -10.67 6.60 15.09
N THR A 228 -10.53 5.99 13.91
CA THR A 228 -9.26 5.45 13.42
C THR A 228 -8.19 6.52 13.34
N LEU A 229 -8.53 7.73 12.88
CA LEU A 229 -7.60 8.86 12.82
C LEU A 229 -7.18 9.40 14.20
N LYS A 230 -7.95 9.10 15.25
CA LYS A 230 -7.64 9.43 16.64
C LYS A 230 -6.89 8.32 17.37
N GLN A 231 -6.65 7.17 16.73
CA GLN A 231 -5.84 6.11 17.32
C GLN A 231 -4.36 6.47 17.17
N ARG A 232 -3.57 6.06 18.16
CA ARG A 232 -2.11 6.15 18.08
C ARG A 232 -1.60 5.08 17.15
N LEU A 233 -0.62 5.42 16.31
CA LEU A 233 0.01 4.46 15.39
C LEU A 233 0.65 3.30 16.16
N SER A 234 1.30 3.59 17.28
CA SER A 234 1.86 2.58 18.18
C SER A 234 0.82 1.59 18.71
N GLU A 235 -0.41 2.03 19.01
CA GLU A 235 -1.48 1.13 19.47
C GLU A 235 -2.05 0.27 18.34
N LEU A 236 -2.13 0.79 17.12
CA LEU A 236 -2.55 0.03 15.93
C LEU A 236 -1.50 -0.99 15.49
N LEU A 237 -0.23 -0.69 15.72
CA LEU A 237 0.91 -1.53 15.34
C LEU A 237 1.39 -2.45 16.47
N ALA A 238 0.93 -2.26 17.71
CA ALA A 238 1.28 -3.11 18.85
C ALA A 238 0.97 -4.61 18.66
N PRO A 239 -0.12 -5.02 17.97
CA PRO A 239 -0.40 -6.43 17.73
C PRO A 239 0.50 -7.06 16.66
N LEU A 240 1.18 -6.24 15.86
CA LEU A 240 2.17 -6.71 14.89
C LEU A 240 3.49 -6.86 15.64
N ASP A 241 3.82 -8.08 16.05
CA ASP A 241 5.16 -8.42 16.51
C ASP A 241 6.16 -8.45 15.33
N THR A 242 7.44 -8.68 15.62
CA THR A 242 8.50 -8.70 14.60
C THR A 242 8.25 -9.80 13.56
N GLU A 243 7.64 -10.91 13.96
CA GLU A 243 7.29 -12.02 13.07
C GLU A 243 6.12 -11.67 12.14
N GLY A 244 5.05 -11.08 12.67
CA GLY A 244 3.90 -10.59 11.89
C GLY A 244 4.27 -9.46 10.93
N ALA A 245 5.18 -8.57 11.33
CA ALA A 245 5.75 -7.55 10.45
C ALA A 245 6.53 -8.16 9.27
N ALA A 246 7.37 -9.17 9.54
CA ALA A 246 8.11 -9.88 8.52
C ALA A 246 7.17 -10.62 7.55
N LEU A 247 6.13 -11.28 8.08
CA LEU A 247 5.12 -11.98 7.27
C LEU A 247 4.30 -11.01 6.39
N LEU A 248 3.86 -9.87 6.93
CA LEU A 248 3.18 -8.85 6.13
C LEU A 248 4.06 -8.33 5.00
N GLN A 249 5.36 -8.17 5.28
CA GLN A 249 6.31 -7.73 4.28
C GLN A 249 6.49 -8.79 3.18
N GLU A 250 6.67 -10.05 3.55
CA GLU A 250 6.78 -11.16 2.60
C GLU A 250 5.52 -11.24 1.73
N ILE A 251 4.33 -11.20 2.35
CA ILE A 251 3.06 -11.19 1.61
C ILE A 251 2.98 -10.00 0.65
N ALA A 252 3.35 -8.80 1.09
CA ALA A 252 3.31 -7.62 0.24
C ALA A 252 4.27 -7.75 -0.95
N LEU A 253 5.51 -8.19 -0.71
CA LEU A 253 6.52 -8.38 -1.76
C LEU A 253 6.14 -9.51 -2.72
N ASP A 254 5.67 -10.64 -2.20
CA ASP A 254 5.26 -11.79 -3.00
C ASP A 254 3.98 -11.47 -3.80
N THR A 255 3.06 -10.67 -3.24
CA THR A 255 1.87 -10.17 -3.96
C THR A 255 2.26 -9.20 -5.07
N LEU A 256 3.25 -8.33 -4.82
CA LEU A 256 3.79 -7.43 -5.84
C LEU A 256 4.47 -8.24 -6.96
N GLU A 257 5.33 -9.19 -6.60
CA GLU A 257 6.01 -10.08 -7.56
C GLU A 257 5.02 -10.92 -8.36
N HIS A 258 3.99 -11.47 -7.70
CA HIS A 258 2.91 -12.18 -8.36
C HIS A 258 2.11 -11.26 -9.29
N GLY A 259 1.76 -10.06 -8.84
CA GLY A 259 1.06 -9.06 -9.65
C GLY A 259 1.86 -8.63 -10.87
N PHE A 260 3.18 -8.51 -10.76
CA PHE A 260 4.07 -8.13 -11.86
C PHE A 260 4.41 -9.29 -12.81
N SER A 261 4.41 -10.53 -12.33
CA SER A 261 4.62 -11.73 -13.15
C SER A 261 3.38 -12.16 -13.93
N ARG A 262 2.20 -11.64 -13.60
CA ARG A 262 0.95 -11.87 -14.34
C ARG A 262 0.99 -11.21 -15.74
N GLN A 263 1.11 -12.04 -16.76
CA GLN A 263 1.16 -11.61 -18.16
C GLN A 263 -0.12 -10.84 -18.59
N ASP A 264 -1.28 -11.23 -18.09
CA ASP A 264 -2.56 -10.57 -18.40
C ASP A 264 -2.63 -9.12 -17.89
N LEU A 265 -2.02 -8.85 -16.72
CA LEU A 265 -1.90 -7.51 -16.17
C LEU A 265 -0.80 -6.71 -16.86
N ALA A 266 0.29 -7.37 -17.27
CA ALA A 266 1.37 -6.75 -18.02
C ALA A 266 0.90 -6.26 -19.41
N GLU A 267 0.10 -7.05 -20.13
CA GLU A 267 -0.49 -6.67 -21.41
C GLU A 267 -1.43 -5.46 -21.27
N ARG A 268 -2.37 -5.51 -20.32
CA ARG A 268 -3.27 -4.38 -20.04
C ARG A 268 -2.53 -3.11 -19.64
N ARG A 269 -1.46 -3.24 -18.84
CA ARG A 269 -0.58 -2.11 -18.49
C ARG A 269 0.07 -1.53 -19.74
N ARG A 270 0.64 -2.37 -20.61
CA ARG A 270 1.31 -1.92 -21.84
C ARG A 270 0.34 -1.20 -22.79
N GLU A 271 -0.88 -1.69 -22.91
CA GLU A 271 -1.96 -1.03 -23.65
C GLU A 271 -2.30 0.34 -23.04
N ALA A 272 -2.50 0.40 -21.72
CA ALA A 272 -2.81 1.65 -21.02
C ALA A 272 -1.67 2.69 -21.14
N VAL A 273 -0.41 2.26 -21.00
CA VAL A 273 0.78 3.10 -21.18
C VAL A 273 0.88 3.61 -22.61
N THR A 274 0.62 2.75 -23.59
CA THR A 274 0.65 3.13 -25.01
C THR A 274 -0.46 4.12 -25.33
N ALA A 275 -1.67 3.90 -24.83
CA ALA A 275 -2.80 4.81 -24.99
C ALA A 275 -2.50 6.19 -24.34
N PHE A 276 -1.97 6.17 -23.11
CA PHE A 276 -1.54 7.38 -22.42
C PHE A 276 -0.48 8.15 -23.23
N TYR A 277 0.54 7.44 -23.74
CA TYR A 277 1.57 8.04 -24.59
C TYR A 277 0.97 8.67 -25.84
N ILE A 278 0.11 7.94 -26.58
CA ILE A 278 -0.48 8.45 -27.82
C ILE A 278 -1.28 9.72 -27.57
N GLU A 279 -2.04 9.77 -26.47
CA GLU A 279 -2.83 10.95 -26.09
C GLU A 279 -1.97 12.17 -25.73
N HIS A 280 -0.80 11.95 -25.13
CA HIS A 280 0.00 13.03 -24.52
C HIS A 280 1.31 13.35 -25.26
N ARG A 281 1.71 12.57 -26.28
CA ARG A 281 3.03 12.68 -26.96
C ARG A 281 3.37 14.06 -27.53
N THR A 282 2.37 14.83 -27.94
CA THR A 282 2.57 16.18 -28.52
C THR A 282 2.61 17.29 -27.48
N ARG A 283 2.27 16.98 -26.22
CA ARG A 283 2.18 17.97 -25.14
C ARG A 283 3.51 18.06 -24.39
N PRO A 284 3.87 19.25 -23.89
CA PRO A 284 4.98 19.41 -22.95
C PRO A 284 4.75 18.56 -21.70
N VAL A 285 5.80 17.95 -21.15
CA VAL A 285 5.71 17.12 -19.94
C VAL A 285 5.09 17.88 -18.76
N GLY A 286 5.42 19.17 -18.59
CA GLY A 286 4.82 19.99 -17.54
C GLY A 286 3.29 20.03 -17.61
N GLU A 287 2.74 20.23 -18.80
CA GLU A 287 1.28 20.25 -19.01
C GLU A 287 0.64 18.88 -18.74
N VAL A 288 1.33 17.80 -19.11
CA VAL A 288 0.88 16.43 -18.82
C VAL A 288 0.83 16.18 -17.31
N LEU A 289 1.88 16.55 -16.57
CA LEU A 289 1.94 16.39 -15.12
C LEU A 289 0.86 17.23 -14.42
N ASP A 290 0.70 18.49 -14.82
CA ASP A 290 -0.31 19.40 -14.26
C ASP A 290 -1.74 18.87 -14.46
N ARG A 291 -2.03 18.31 -15.65
CA ARG A 291 -3.34 17.72 -15.97
C ARG A 291 -3.70 16.56 -15.05
N HIS A 292 -2.70 15.82 -14.57
CA HIS A 292 -2.86 14.70 -13.63
C HIS A 292 -2.68 15.11 -12.17
N ASN A 293 -2.59 16.42 -11.88
CA ASN A 293 -2.33 17.00 -10.55
C ASN A 293 -1.03 16.47 -9.92
N ILE A 294 -0.03 16.18 -10.74
CA ILE A 294 1.31 15.78 -10.28
C ILE A 294 2.16 17.03 -10.19
N THR A 295 2.22 17.63 -9.01
CA THR A 295 3.13 18.75 -8.73
C THR A 295 4.47 18.20 -8.28
N LEU A 296 5.49 18.34 -9.13
CA LEU A 296 6.86 17.98 -8.79
C LEU A 296 7.68 19.27 -8.71
N GLU A 297 7.86 19.77 -7.49
CA GLU A 297 8.81 20.85 -7.18
C GLU A 297 10.02 20.23 -6.50
N PRO A 298 11.08 19.90 -7.25
CA PRO A 298 12.26 19.26 -6.67
C PRO A 298 13.03 20.28 -5.83
N ASP A 299 13.50 19.85 -4.67
CA ASP A 299 14.57 20.57 -3.97
C ASP A 299 15.87 20.35 -4.74
N PHE A 300 16.21 21.31 -5.61
CA PHE A 300 17.38 21.23 -6.48
C PHE A 300 18.70 21.24 -5.71
N ASP A 301 18.74 21.88 -4.54
CA ASP A 301 19.94 21.89 -3.69
C ASP A 301 20.15 20.51 -3.06
N ALA A 302 19.08 19.90 -2.54
CA ALA A 302 19.14 18.53 -2.02
C ALA A 302 19.48 17.51 -3.11
N LEU A 303 18.86 17.62 -4.29
CA LEU A 303 19.18 16.75 -5.44
C LEU A 303 20.61 16.92 -5.91
N ALA A 304 21.10 18.16 -6.02
CA ALA A 304 22.49 18.42 -6.37
C ALA A 304 23.44 17.82 -5.32
N GLY A 305 23.14 18.00 -4.04
CA GLY A 305 23.93 17.41 -2.94
C GLY A 305 23.97 15.88 -2.95
N ALA A 306 22.88 15.22 -3.36
CA ALA A 306 22.81 13.75 -3.45
C ALA A 306 23.45 13.19 -4.73
N LEU A 307 23.24 13.84 -5.87
CA LEU A 307 23.71 13.35 -7.17
C LEU A 307 25.17 13.70 -7.45
N TRP A 308 25.66 14.84 -6.96
CA TRP A 308 27.02 15.29 -7.26
C TRP A 308 28.12 14.32 -6.79
N PRO A 309 28.07 13.76 -5.56
CA PRO A 309 29.04 12.76 -5.12
C PRO A 309 29.06 11.51 -6.03
N LEU A 310 27.89 11.08 -6.51
CA LEU A 310 27.77 9.93 -7.43
C LEU A 310 28.36 10.26 -8.80
N LEU A 311 28.04 11.43 -9.36
CA LEU A 311 28.59 11.91 -10.62
C LEU A 311 30.11 12.06 -10.55
N ARG A 312 30.62 12.62 -9.45
CA ARG A 312 32.04 12.74 -9.19
C ARG A 312 32.72 11.37 -9.14
N ALA A 313 32.20 10.44 -8.35
CA ALA A 313 32.74 9.09 -8.24
C ALA A 313 32.71 8.35 -9.60
N ALA A 314 31.63 8.52 -10.37
CA ALA A 314 31.53 7.98 -11.72
C ALA A 314 32.57 8.59 -12.65
N CYS A 315 32.76 9.92 -12.63
CA CYS A 315 33.77 10.60 -13.42
C CYS A 315 35.19 10.19 -13.03
N GLU A 316 35.48 9.93 -11.75
CA GLU A 316 36.78 9.45 -11.27
C GLU A 316 37.04 7.97 -11.59
N SER A 317 36.01 7.22 -12.02
CA SER A 317 36.13 5.79 -12.29
C SER A 317 36.95 5.49 -13.56
N ALA A 318 37.75 4.42 -13.52
CA ALA A 318 38.60 4.02 -14.64
C ALA A 318 37.87 3.88 -16.00
N PRO A 319 36.65 3.32 -16.07
CA PRO A 319 35.92 3.22 -17.34
C PRO A 319 35.57 4.58 -17.96
N VAL A 320 35.07 5.53 -17.15
CA VAL A 320 34.73 6.88 -17.64
C VAL A 320 35.99 7.64 -18.03
N GLN A 321 37.07 7.43 -17.28
CA GLN A 321 38.37 8.04 -17.55
C GLN A 321 39.00 7.56 -18.86
N ALA A 322 38.83 6.28 -19.20
CA ALA A 322 39.25 5.72 -20.48
C ALA A 322 38.39 6.24 -21.64
N TRP A 323 37.06 6.35 -21.43
CA TRP A 323 36.16 6.92 -22.44
C TRP A 323 36.47 8.39 -22.75
N LEU A 324 36.79 9.20 -21.74
CA LEU A 324 37.26 10.58 -21.93
C LEU A 324 38.55 10.64 -22.75
N GLU A 325 39.51 9.75 -22.51
CA GLU A 325 40.73 9.65 -23.31
C GLU A 325 40.43 9.31 -24.78
N THR A 326 39.48 8.40 -25.03
CA THR A 326 39.04 8.06 -26.40
C THR A 326 38.42 9.26 -27.11
N MET A 327 37.51 10.00 -26.46
CA MET A 327 36.90 11.19 -27.08
C MET A 327 37.94 12.27 -27.41
N VAL A 328 38.91 12.49 -26.53
CA VAL A 328 40.00 13.43 -26.81
C VAL A 328 40.87 12.91 -27.96
N ALA A 329 41.16 11.60 -28.00
CA ALA A 329 41.89 11.00 -29.12
C ALA A 329 41.17 11.20 -30.45
N GLU A 330 39.89 10.87 -30.54
CA GLU A 330 39.06 11.04 -31.74
C GLU A 330 39.02 12.50 -32.22
N PHE A 331 38.97 13.46 -31.29
CA PHE A 331 39.02 14.88 -31.64
C PHE A 331 40.33 15.25 -32.34
N PHE A 332 41.48 14.80 -31.83
CA PHE A 332 42.78 15.09 -32.45
C PHE A 332 43.00 14.29 -33.75
N ASP A 333 42.48 13.07 -33.83
CA ASP A 333 42.56 12.22 -35.03
C ASP A 333 41.70 12.77 -36.19
N ALA A 334 40.65 13.53 -35.87
CA ALA A 334 39.77 14.18 -36.85
C ALA A 334 40.27 15.55 -37.36
N LEU A 335 41.42 16.04 -36.87
CA LEU A 335 41.99 17.31 -37.34
C LEU A 335 42.64 17.13 -38.73
N PRO A 336 42.51 18.12 -39.65
CA PRO A 336 43.13 18.07 -40.96
C PRO A 336 44.66 17.88 -40.91
N ASP A 337 45.21 17.08 -41.82
CA ASP A 337 46.66 16.80 -41.92
C ASP A 337 47.52 18.08 -42.03
N ASP A 338 46.95 19.16 -42.57
CA ASP A 338 47.58 20.47 -42.73
C ASP A 338 47.92 21.16 -41.38
N LEU A 339 47.30 20.71 -40.28
CA LEU A 339 47.58 21.15 -38.92
C LEU A 339 48.50 20.16 -38.17
N SER A 340 48.44 18.87 -38.52
CA SER A 340 49.19 17.78 -37.86
C SER A 340 50.73 17.95 -37.91
#